data_AF-A0A0U4DQM4-F1
#
_entry.id   AF-A0A0U4DQM4-F1
#
_cell.length_a   1.000
_cell.length_b   1.000
_cell.length_c   1.000
_cell.angle_alpha   90.00
_cell.angle_beta   90.00
_cell.angle_gamma   90.00
#
_symmetry.space_group_name_H-M   'P 1'
#
loop_
_entity.id
_entity.type
_entity.pdbx_description
1 polymer ?
#
loop_
_entity_poly.entity_id
_entity_poly.type
_entity_poly.pdbx_seq_one_letter_code
_entity_poly.pdbx_strand_id
1 'polypeptide(L)'
;MRMKDKLLANVKVFKPANKSFEAFEKRFHTVMGDQLAMTDDQLRQIYDGFSPYIETSIYAEMEDVLAAIRNTYHALVNWVTEGPAKASEKHGNQSDKHSGVQTLGNHKSFSKHKQSHHPGTEEQESKDQPSRHDAIQRYMNDEKSFNQFVTHVITNYQSLPKQRIGVLVFKHEGYQHLELKLFGESFIQQYGFRTAYHLHNDLMHAFYTTFDDLLAKGTVLKSDQAIQEQVLAPVLEQFKAKIDAKAGEST
;
A
#
# COMPACT_ATOMS: atom_id res chain seq x y z
N MET A 1 64.45 29.49 -23.27
CA MET A 1 63.84 28.19 -22.95
C MET A 1 62.51 28.47 -22.26
N ARG A 2 61.44 28.75 -23.03
CA ARG A 2 60.40 27.86 -23.60
C ARG A 2 59.40 27.30 -22.57
N MET A 3 58.18 27.86 -22.67
CA MET A 3 56.85 27.27 -22.46
C MET A 3 56.48 26.73 -21.07
N LYS A 4 55.82 27.59 -20.29
CA LYS A 4 54.80 27.20 -19.32
C LYS A 4 53.51 27.90 -19.72
N ASP A 5 52.78 27.33 -20.66
CA ASP A 5 51.39 27.68 -20.93
C ASP A 5 50.73 26.58 -21.76
N LYS A 6 49.51 26.20 -21.36
CA LYS A 6 48.51 25.40 -22.08
C LYS A 6 48.72 23.88 -22.17
N LEU A 7 48.41 23.18 -21.08
CA LEU A 7 47.79 21.83 -21.12
C LEU A 7 46.80 21.63 -19.95
N LEU A 8 45.89 22.58 -19.77
CA LEU A 8 44.69 22.38 -18.94
C LEU A 8 43.45 22.79 -19.76
N ALA A 9 43.18 22.03 -20.82
CA ALA A 9 41.91 22.08 -21.52
C ALA A 9 41.64 20.70 -22.13
N ASN A 10 40.44 20.18 -21.86
CA ASN A 10 39.88 18.92 -22.37
C ASN A 10 40.38 17.62 -21.75
N VAL A 11 40.12 17.45 -20.45
CA VAL A 11 39.55 16.16 -20.03
C VAL A 11 38.04 16.33 -20.07
N LYS A 12 37.43 16.07 -21.23
CA LYS A 12 36.03 15.62 -21.23
C LYS A 12 36.04 14.37 -20.38
N VAL A 13 35.49 14.46 -19.17
CA VAL A 13 35.13 13.29 -18.38
C VAL A 13 34.08 12.57 -19.20
N PHE A 14 34.52 11.69 -20.09
CA PHE A 14 33.71 10.63 -20.64
C PHE A 14 33.33 9.78 -19.43
N LYS A 15 32.18 10.06 -18.80
CA LYS A 15 31.54 9.08 -17.93
C LYS A 15 31.33 7.86 -18.84
N PRO A 16 31.99 6.72 -18.59
CA PRO A 16 31.69 5.53 -19.37
C PRO A 16 30.20 5.27 -19.23
N ALA A 17 29.52 5.10 -20.36
CA ALA A 17 28.13 4.65 -20.41
C ALA A 17 27.96 3.50 -19.41
N ASN A 18 27.17 3.73 -18.36
CA ASN A 18 26.92 2.71 -17.36
C ASN A 18 25.94 1.71 -17.98
N LYS A 19 26.46 0.76 -18.75
CA LYS A 19 25.70 -0.28 -19.46
C LYS A 19 24.75 -1.04 -18.55
N SER A 20 25.08 -1.13 -17.26
CA SER A 20 24.25 -1.75 -16.23
C SER A 20 23.02 -0.89 -15.91
N PHE A 21 23.17 0.42 -15.80
CA PHE A 21 22.05 1.35 -15.66
C PHE A 21 21.17 1.37 -16.92
N GLU A 22 21.75 1.43 -18.12
CA GLU A 22 20.98 1.43 -19.38
C GLU A 22 20.15 0.14 -19.53
N ALA A 23 20.71 -1.01 -19.13
CA ALA A 23 19.99 -2.27 -19.12
C ALA A 23 18.84 -2.27 -18.10
N PHE A 24 19.09 -1.73 -16.89
CA PHE A 24 18.07 -1.56 -15.87
C PHE A 24 16.93 -0.66 -16.35
N GLU A 25 17.23 0.54 -16.87
CA GLU A 25 16.26 1.50 -17.40
C GLU A 25 15.40 0.89 -18.50
N LYS A 26 16.02 0.24 -19.48
CA LYS A 26 15.29 -0.45 -20.56
C LYS A 26 14.35 -1.53 -20.00
N ARG A 27 14.82 -2.31 -19.02
CA ARG A 27 14.00 -3.37 -18.41
C ARG A 27 12.88 -2.79 -17.55
N PHE A 28 13.15 -1.72 -16.80
CA PHE A 28 12.16 -0.98 -16.02
C PHE A 28 10.99 -0.55 -16.90
N HIS A 29 11.25 0.13 -18.02
CA HIS A 29 10.18 0.54 -18.94
C HIS A 29 9.42 -0.64 -19.54
N THR A 30 10.10 -1.78 -19.77
CA THR A 30 9.45 -3.00 -20.26
C THR A 30 8.49 -3.60 -19.22
N VAL A 31 8.85 -3.57 -17.93
CA VAL A 31 8.10 -4.23 -16.86
C VAL A 31 7.03 -3.32 -16.25
N MET A 32 7.34 -2.04 -16.06
CA MET A 32 6.46 -1.07 -15.43
C MET A 32 5.53 -0.37 -16.46
N GLY A 33 5.93 -0.34 -17.73
CA GLY A 33 5.18 0.35 -18.79
C GLY A 33 4.85 1.79 -18.42
N ASP A 34 3.63 2.20 -18.73
CA ASP A 34 3.13 3.56 -18.46
C ASP A 34 2.56 3.73 -17.04
N GLN A 35 2.66 2.72 -16.16
CA GLN A 35 2.07 2.78 -14.81
C GLN A 35 2.81 3.76 -13.90
N LEU A 36 4.10 3.96 -14.15
CA LEU A 36 4.97 4.77 -13.31
C LEU A 36 5.93 5.59 -14.18
N ALA A 37 5.52 6.82 -14.49
CA ALA A 37 6.36 7.78 -15.20
C ALA A 37 7.43 8.33 -14.25
N MET A 38 8.68 8.01 -14.54
CA MET A 38 9.86 8.53 -13.85
C MET A 38 10.81 9.17 -14.85
N THR A 39 11.49 10.22 -14.41
CA THR A 39 12.63 10.80 -15.13
C THR A 39 13.85 9.90 -15.00
N ASP A 40 14.78 10.00 -15.95
CA ASP A 40 16.07 9.27 -15.92
C ASP A 40 16.83 9.54 -14.61
N ASP A 41 16.75 10.76 -14.07
CA ASP A 41 17.36 11.14 -12.79
C ASP A 41 16.71 10.42 -11.59
N GLN A 42 15.38 10.27 -11.59
CA GLN A 42 14.67 9.49 -10.56
C GLN A 42 15.01 8.01 -10.66
N LEU A 43 15.04 7.44 -11.88
CA LEU A 43 15.47 6.06 -12.09
C LEU A 43 16.91 5.84 -11.64
N ARG A 44 17.79 6.81 -11.90
CA ARG A 44 19.18 6.79 -11.45
C ARG A 44 19.30 6.83 -9.94
N GLN A 45 18.51 7.64 -9.25
CA GLN A 45 18.49 7.66 -7.78
C GLN A 45 18.07 6.31 -7.19
N ILE A 46 17.05 5.67 -7.77
CA ILE A 46 16.65 4.31 -7.34
C ILE A 46 17.80 3.32 -7.60
N TYR A 47 18.38 3.35 -8.79
CA TYR A 47 19.49 2.48 -9.19
C TYR A 47 20.69 2.60 -8.26
N ASP A 48 21.16 3.83 -8.04
CA ASP A 48 22.30 4.11 -7.17
C ASP A 48 21.98 3.73 -5.71
N GLY A 49 20.71 3.77 -5.31
CA GLY A 49 20.24 3.39 -3.99
C GLY A 49 20.30 1.88 -3.69
N PHE A 50 19.90 1.02 -4.64
CA PHE A 50 19.99 -0.44 -4.44
C PHE A 50 21.37 -1.01 -4.82
N SER A 51 22.14 -0.32 -5.66
CA SER A 51 23.41 -0.83 -6.20
C SER A 51 24.41 -1.34 -5.13
N PRO A 52 24.53 -0.73 -3.94
CA PRO A 52 25.43 -1.23 -2.88
C PRO A 52 24.97 -2.56 -2.25
N TYR A 53 23.70 -2.93 -2.44
CA TYR A 53 23.08 -4.12 -1.83
C TYR A 53 22.95 -5.29 -2.80
N ILE A 54 23.32 -5.11 -4.07
CA ILE A 54 23.40 -6.20 -5.04
C ILE A 54 24.58 -7.09 -4.68
N GLU A 55 24.32 -8.36 -4.42
CA GLU A 55 25.35 -9.31 -4.00
C GLU A 55 26.11 -9.91 -5.20
N THR A 56 25.42 -10.07 -6.33
CA THR A 56 25.96 -10.75 -7.51
C THR A 56 26.18 -9.78 -8.68
N SER A 57 25.11 -9.42 -9.39
CA SER A 57 25.11 -8.42 -10.45
C SER A 57 23.68 -7.96 -10.71
N ILE A 58 23.51 -6.74 -11.22
CA ILE A 58 22.18 -6.25 -11.62
C ILE A 58 21.51 -7.14 -12.65
N TYR A 59 22.26 -7.86 -13.48
CA TYR A 59 21.69 -8.76 -14.48
C TYR A 59 21.07 -10.02 -13.86
N ALA A 60 21.63 -10.49 -12.74
CA ALA A 60 21.13 -11.66 -12.02
C ALA A 60 19.94 -11.30 -11.11
N GLU A 61 19.96 -10.10 -10.53
CA GLU A 61 18.99 -9.67 -9.52
C GLU A 61 17.95 -8.66 -10.07
N MET A 62 17.94 -8.45 -11.39
CA MET A 62 17.09 -7.49 -12.09
C MET A 62 15.61 -7.64 -11.72
N GLU A 63 15.13 -8.87 -11.69
CA GLU A 63 13.71 -9.16 -11.43
C GLU A 63 13.33 -8.93 -9.97
N ASP A 64 14.25 -9.17 -9.03
CA ASP A 64 14.03 -8.91 -7.61
C ASP A 64 13.98 -7.41 -7.33
N VAL A 65 14.88 -6.64 -7.96
CA VAL A 65 14.86 -5.17 -7.93
C VAL A 65 13.55 -4.62 -8.49
N LEU A 66 13.13 -5.10 -9.67
CA LEU A 66 11.88 -4.65 -10.29
C LEU A 66 10.65 -5.08 -9.51
N ALA A 67 10.69 -6.26 -8.87
CA ALA A 67 9.65 -6.69 -7.95
C ALA A 67 9.54 -5.75 -6.74
N ALA A 68 10.66 -5.33 -6.15
CA ALA A 68 10.68 -4.38 -5.04
C ALA A 68 10.08 -3.02 -5.45
N ILE A 69 10.43 -2.52 -6.65
CA ILE A 69 9.85 -1.27 -7.19
C ILE A 69 8.33 -1.41 -7.39
N ARG A 70 7.89 -2.49 -8.03
CA ARG A 70 6.46 -2.76 -8.26
C ARG A 70 5.68 -2.89 -6.96
N ASN A 71 6.21 -3.64 -5.99
CA ASN A 71 5.56 -3.82 -4.68
C ASN A 71 5.43 -2.48 -3.93
N THR A 72 6.47 -1.65 -3.99
CA THR A 72 6.47 -0.31 -3.40
C THR A 72 5.45 0.61 -4.09
N TYR A 73 5.37 0.55 -5.42
CA TYR A 73 4.36 1.29 -6.18
C TYR A 73 2.93 0.87 -5.80
N HIS A 74 2.67 -0.43 -5.63
CA HIS A 74 1.37 -0.90 -5.14
C HIS A 74 1.04 -0.41 -3.72
N ALA A 75 2.03 -0.36 -2.83
CA ALA A 75 1.84 0.20 -1.49
C ALA A 75 1.53 1.71 -1.55
N LEU A 76 2.26 2.47 -2.37
CA LEU A 76 2.00 3.89 -2.60
C LEU A 76 0.58 4.13 -3.13
N VAL A 77 0.18 3.36 -4.13
CA VAL A 77 -1.17 3.36 -4.68
C VAL A 77 -2.22 3.18 -3.58
N ASN A 78 -2.02 2.22 -2.68
CA ASN A 78 -2.94 1.97 -1.58
C ASN A 78 -2.97 3.17 -0.62
N TRP A 79 -1.82 3.74 -0.23
CA TRP A 79 -1.78 4.93 0.61
C TRP A 79 -2.50 6.14 0.01
N VAL A 80 -2.29 6.40 -1.29
CA VAL A 80 -2.90 7.54 -1.99
C VAL A 80 -4.41 7.34 -2.18
N THR A 81 -4.88 6.10 -2.30
CA THR A 81 -6.31 5.78 -2.46
C THR A 81 -7.06 5.64 -1.14
N GLU A 82 -6.38 5.23 -0.06
CA GLU A 82 -6.97 5.06 1.27
C GLU A 82 -6.89 6.33 2.15
N GLY A 83 -6.04 7.30 1.80
CA GLY A 83 -5.96 8.62 2.45
C GLY A 83 -6.84 9.66 1.76
N PRO A 84 -8.11 9.86 2.19
CA PRO A 84 -8.41 10.52 3.46
C PRO A 84 -9.54 9.87 4.28
N ALA A 85 -9.86 8.59 4.09
CA ALA A 85 -10.99 7.95 4.77
C ALA A 85 -10.77 7.73 6.28
N LYS A 86 -9.51 7.74 6.76
CA LYS A 86 -9.17 7.45 8.17
C LYS A 86 -8.86 8.68 9.04
N ALA A 87 -8.94 9.89 8.50
CA ALA A 87 -8.76 11.13 9.29
C ALA A 87 -10.09 11.72 9.82
N SER A 88 -11.25 11.18 9.41
CA SER A 88 -12.57 11.75 9.74
C SER A 88 -13.41 10.97 10.75
N GLU A 89 -12.96 9.82 11.28
CA GLU A 89 -13.63 9.19 12.42
C GLU A 89 -13.11 9.74 13.76
N LYS A 90 -13.24 11.06 13.93
CA LYS A 90 -13.28 11.71 15.23
C LYS A 90 -14.53 12.57 15.32
N HIS A 91 -15.47 12.08 16.12
CA HIS A 91 -16.69 12.71 16.64
C HIS A 91 -17.92 12.87 15.72
N GLY A 92 -19.02 12.30 16.20
CA GLY A 92 -20.40 12.48 15.72
C GLY A 92 -21.25 11.24 16.03
N ASN A 93 -21.26 10.73 17.25
CA ASN A 93 -22.33 10.97 18.25
C ASN A 93 -23.77 10.86 17.71
N GLN A 94 -24.44 9.78 18.14
CA GLN A 94 -25.86 9.65 18.50
C GLN A 94 -26.94 10.22 17.56
N SER A 95 -27.80 9.32 17.06
CA SER A 95 -29.24 9.39 17.31
C SER A 95 -29.93 8.06 16.96
N ASP A 96 -30.12 7.24 17.98
CA ASP A 96 -31.24 6.29 18.06
C ASP A 96 -32.51 7.02 18.50
N LYS A 97 -33.65 6.63 17.91
CA LYS A 97 -35.09 6.77 18.31
C LYS A 97 -35.93 7.01 17.05
N HIS A 98 -37.04 6.32 16.73
CA HIS A 98 -37.92 5.42 17.47
C HIS A 98 -38.67 4.48 16.48
N SER A 99 -39.01 3.30 17.02
CA SER A 99 -40.11 2.36 16.71
C SER A 99 -41.28 2.78 15.81
N GLY A 100 -41.76 1.83 15.00
CA GLY A 100 -43.12 1.81 14.46
C GLY A 100 -43.47 0.50 13.76
N VAL A 101 -43.99 -0.48 14.50
CA VAL A 101 -44.65 -1.70 13.98
C VAL A 101 -46.08 -1.37 13.55
N GLN A 102 -46.50 -1.84 12.37
CA GLN A 102 -47.86 -2.19 11.87
C GLN A 102 -47.83 -2.05 10.32
N THR A 103 -48.44 -2.83 9.43
CA THR A 103 -49.29 -4.02 9.40
C THR A 103 -49.37 -4.49 7.93
N LEU A 104 -49.68 -5.77 7.75
CA LEU A 104 -50.26 -6.45 6.58
C LEU A 104 -50.96 -5.56 5.52
N GLY A 105 -50.70 -5.85 4.25
CA GLY A 105 -51.53 -5.40 3.14
C GLY A 105 -51.03 -5.86 1.77
N ASN A 106 -51.60 -6.96 1.27
CA ASN A 106 -51.54 -7.39 -0.14
C ASN A 106 -51.78 -6.23 -1.11
N HIS A 107 -51.13 -6.21 -2.27
CA HIS A 107 -51.78 -6.17 -3.60
C HIS A 107 -50.72 -6.28 -4.72
N LYS A 108 -50.89 -7.29 -5.58
CA LYS A 108 -50.26 -7.37 -6.90
C LYS A 108 -50.83 -6.27 -7.80
N SER A 109 -49.99 -5.61 -8.59
CA SER A 109 -50.39 -5.10 -9.90
C SER A 109 -49.19 -4.99 -10.83
N PHE A 110 -49.26 -5.80 -11.89
CA PHE A 110 -48.49 -5.66 -13.11
C PHE A 110 -49.04 -4.47 -13.91
N SER A 111 -48.17 -3.61 -14.45
CA SER A 111 -48.44 -2.97 -15.74
C SER A 111 -47.14 -2.51 -16.42
N LYS A 112 -47.20 -2.56 -17.75
CA LYS A 112 -46.12 -2.52 -18.73
C LYS A 112 -45.63 -1.08 -19.04
N HIS A 113 -44.39 -1.03 -19.53
CA HIS A 113 -43.78 -0.08 -20.46
C HIS A 113 -44.41 1.31 -20.69
N LYS A 114 -43.58 2.33 -20.50
CA LYS A 114 -43.42 3.38 -21.51
C LYS A 114 -41.99 3.96 -21.48
N GLN A 115 -41.27 3.76 -22.59
CA GLN A 115 -40.08 4.54 -22.93
C GLN A 115 -40.49 5.99 -23.19
N SER A 116 -39.73 6.95 -22.67
CA SER A 116 -39.64 8.29 -23.23
C SER A 116 -38.19 8.75 -23.15
N HIS A 117 -37.54 8.76 -24.31
CA HIS A 117 -36.35 9.56 -24.59
C HIS A 117 -36.68 11.05 -24.41
N HIS A 118 -35.88 11.77 -23.62
CA HIS A 118 -35.36 13.06 -24.04
C HIS A 118 -33.98 13.28 -23.41
N PRO A 119 -33.02 13.88 -24.14
CA PRO A 119 -31.62 13.97 -23.76
C PRO A 119 -31.28 15.33 -23.14
N GLY A 120 -30.14 15.36 -22.47
CA GLY A 120 -29.26 16.54 -22.46
C GLY A 120 -29.28 17.37 -21.17
N THR A 121 -28.11 17.40 -20.55
CA THR A 121 -27.63 18.43 -19.61
C THR A 121 -28.21 18.24 -18.21
N GLU A 122 -27.45 17.78 -17.21
CA GLU A 122 -26.24 18.44 -16.69
C GLU A 122 -25.17 17.41 -16.30
N GLU A 123 -24.03 17.47 -17.01
CA GLU A 123 -22.73 17.12 -16.42
C GLU A 123 -22.51 18.08 -15.25
N GLN A 124 -22.85 17.65 -14.04
CA GLN A 124 -22.18 18.15 -12.86
C GLN A 124 -20.80 17.47 -12.82
N GLU A 125 -19.88 18.04 -13.59
CA GLU A 125 -18.44 17.87 -13.38
C GLU A 125 -18.16 18.10 -11.89
N SER A 126 -17.84 17.04 -11.17
CA SER A 126 -17.14 17.15 -9.89
C SER A 126 -15.73 17.65 -10.18
N LYS A 127 -15.59 18.97 -10.37
CA LYS A 127 -14.31 19.66 -10.31
C LYS A 127 -13.71 19.45 -8.93
N ASP A 128 -12.41 19.17 -8.92
CA ASP A 128 -11.47 19.22 -7.79
C ASP A 128 -11.05 17.91 -7.10
N GLN A 129 -11.37 16.72 -7.64
CA GLN A 129 -10.54 15.55 -7.30
C GLN A 129 -9.49 15.29 -8.38
N PRO A 130 -8.19 15.46 -8.09
CA PRO A 130 -7.15 15.01 -9.01
C PRO A 130 -7.35 13.53 -9.30
N SER A 131 -7.15 13.13 -10.56
CA SER A 131 -7.21 11.71 -10.88
C SER A 131 -6.17 10.98 -10.01
N ARG A 132 -6.44 9.71 -9.69
CA ARG A 132 -5.49 8.88 -8.92
C ARG A 132 -4.07 8.93 -9.50
N HIS A 133 -3.98 9.00 -10.82
CA HIS A 133 -2.73 9.17 -11.55
C HIS A 133 -2.05 10.51 -11.22
N ASP A 134 -2.80 11.62 -11.23
CA ASP A 134 -2.27 12.94 -10.86
C ASP A 134 -1.79 13.00 -9.41
N ALA A 135 -2.50 12.35 -8.49
CA ALA A 135 -2.10 12.30 -7.08
C ALA A 135 -0.78 11.53 -6.90
N ILE A 136 -0.63 10.39 -7.58
CA ILE A 136 0.62 9.62 -7.59
C ILE A 136 1.74 10.44 -8.25
N GLN A 137 1.48 11.08 -9.39
CA GLN A 137 2.51 11.88 -10.07
C GLN A 137 2.97 13.06 -9.21
N ARG A 138 2.05 13.73 -8.51
CA ARG A 138 2.39 14.79 -7.56
C ARG A 138 3.25 14.27 -6.41
N TYR A 139 2.90 13.11 -5.86
CA TYR A 139 3.71 12.45 -4.83
C TYR A 139 5.12 12.15 -5.36
N MET A 140 5.24 11.61 -6.56
CA MET A 140 6.53 11.26 -7.16
C MET A 140 7.37 12.48 -7.54
N ASN A 141 6.74 13.62 -7.82
CA ASN A 141 7.43 14.87 -8.15
C ASN A 141 7.85 15.67 -6.91
N ASP A 142 7.30 15.39 -5.74
CA ASP A 142 7.76 15.98 -4.48
C ASP A 142 9.03 15.25 -3.99
N GLU A 143 10.09 16.00 -3.74
CA GLU A 143 11.41 15.45 -3.41
C GLU A 143 11.38 14.60 -2.12
N LYS A 144 10.63 15.04 -1.10
CA LYS A 144 10.56 14.33 0.18
C LYS A 144 9.78 13.02 0.03
N SER A 145 8.64 13.07 -0.63
CA SER A 145 7.82 11.90 -0.97
C SER A 145 8.57 10.91 -1.87
N PHE A 146 9.31 11.41 -2.86
CA PHE A 146 10.16 10.59 -3.71
C PHE A 146 11.28 9.91 -2.92
N ASN A 147 11.96 10.62 -2.02
CA ASN A 147 12.98 10.04 -1.15
C ASN A 147 12.41 8.94 -0.24
N GLN A 148 11.18 9.12 0.24
CA GLN A 148 10.46 8.07 0.98
C GLN A 148 10.14 6.87 0.08
N PHE A 149 9.74 7.09 -1.17
CA PHE A 149 9.55 6.02 -2.15
C PHE A 149 10.85 5.25 -2.39
N VAL A 150 11.97 5.94 -2.63
CA VAL A 150 13.30 5.33 -2.81
C VAL A 150 13.69 4.50 -1.58
N THR A 151 13.49 5.04 -0.38
CA THR A 151 13.76 4.34 0.89
C THR A 151 12.93 3.06 0.98
N HIS A 152 11.64 3.13 0.65
CA HIS A 152 10.76 1.96 0.63
C HIS A 152 11.25 0.93 -0.40
N VAL A 153 11.57 1.31 -1.64
CA VAL A 153 12.09 0.37 -2.65
C VAL A 153 13.33 -0.37 -2.14
N ILE A 154 14.31 0.37 -1.62
CA ILE A 154 15.59 -0.17 -1.16
C ILE A 154 15.41 -1.14 0.00
N THR A 155 14.55 -0.78 0.96
CA THR A 155 14.27 -1.64 2.12
C THR A 155 13.41 -2.84 1.76
N ASN A 156 12.49 -2.71 0.81
CA ASN A 156 11.69 -3.82 0.29
C ASN A 156 12.59 -4.88 -0.35
N TYR A 157 13.52 -4.44 -1.20
CA TYR A 157 14.51 -5.32 -1.83
C TYR A 157 15.37 -6.07 -0.82
N GLN A 158 15.79 -5.41 0.27
CA GLN A 158 16.60 -6.04 1.32
C GLN A 158 15.82 -6.89 2.32
N SER A 159 14.48 -6.81 2.32
CA SER A 159 13.61 -7.48 3.28
C SER A 159 13.09 -8.81 2.74
N LEU A 160 12.62 -9.67 3.62
CA LEU A 160 11.86 -10.83 3.20
C LEU A 160 10.57 -10.38 2.48
N PRO A 161 10.09 -11.15 1.48
CA PRO A 161 8.90 -10.78 0.73
C PRO A 161 7.67 -10.64 1.61
N LYS A 162 6.80 -9.67 1.31
CA LYS A 162 5.54 -9.41 2.04
C LYS A 162 4.66 -10.65 2.18
N GLN A 163 4.68 -11.56 1.21
CA GLN A 163 3.96 -12.84 1.22
C GLN A 163 4.35 -13.72 2.42
N ARG A 164 5.50 -13.48 3.04
CA ARG A 164 5.95 -14.19 4.24
C ARG A 164 5.00 -13.98 5.42
N ILE A 165 4.29 -12.85 5.48
CA ILE A 165 3.22 -12.61 6.46
C ILE A 165 2.19 -13.73 6.41
N GLY A 166 1.71 -14.11 5.22
CA GLY A 166 0.73 -15.17 5.06
C GLY A 166 1.22 -16.52 5.61
N VAL A 167 2.51 -16.84 5.45
CA VAL A 167 3.09 -18.08 6.00
C VAL A 167 3.21 -18.02 7.52
N LEU A 168 3.58 -16.87 8.08
CA LEU A 168 3.85 -16.71 9.50
C LEU A 168 2.57 -16.58 10.32
N VAL A 169 1.56 -15.89 9.80
CA VAL A 169 0.26 -15.67 10.45
C VAL A 169 -0.38 -17.00 10.85
N PHE A 170 -0.44 -17.99 9.95
CA PHE A 170 -1.06 -19.29 10.26
C PHE A 170 -0.31 -20.09 11.34
N LYS A 171 0.96 -19.79 11.60
CA LYS A 171 1.77 -20.45 12.63
C LYS A 171 1.86 -19.65 13.92
N HIS A 172 1.35 -18.42 13.94
CA HIS A 172 1.47 -17.53 15.08
C HIS A 172 0.37 -17.84 16.10
N GLU A 173 0.74 -18.31 17.29
CA GLU A 173 -0.21 -18.73 18.33
C GLU A 173 -1.19 -17.62 18.71
N GLY A 174 -0.70 -16.37 18.84
CA GLY A 174 -1.55 -15.22 19.14
C GLY A 174 -2.61 -14.95 18.07
N TYR A 175 -2.31 -15.26 16.80
CA TYR A 175 -3.27 -15.11 15.72
C TYR A 175 -4.33 -16.22 15.77
N GLN A 176 -3.91 -17.46 15.96
CA GLN A 176 -4.82 -18.61 16.10
C GLN A 176 -5.78 -18.41 17.27
N HIS A 177 -5.28 -17.92 18.41
CA HIS A 177 -6.11 -17.62 19.57
C HIS A 177 -7.14 -16.51 19.27
N LEU A 178 -6.72 -15.46 18.56
CA LEU A 178 -7.61 -14.37 18.16
C LEU A 178 -8.68 -14.86 17.17
N GLU A 179 -8.34 -15.69 16.18
CA GLU A 179 -9.31 -16.28 15.26
C GLU A 179 -10.33 -17.15 15.99
N LEU A 180 -9.89 -18.01 16.91
CA LEU A 180 -10.80 -18.83 17.72
C LEU A 180 -11.76 -17.98 18.54
N LYS A 181 -11.31 -16.85 19.06
CA LYS A 181 -12.17 -15.90 19.78
C LYS A 181 -13.15 -15.20 18.85
N LEU A 182 -12.67 -14.73 17.70
CA LEU A 182 -13.45 -13.94 16.75
C LEU A 182 -14.53 -14.76 16.04
N PHE A 183 -14.23 -16.01 15.71
CA PHE A 183 -15.16 -16.95 15.08
C PHE A 183 -15.76 -17.97 16.05
N GLY A 184 -15.54 -17.77 17.35
CA GLY A 184 -16.16 -18.58 18.40
C GLY A 184 -17.66 -18.31 18.52
N GLU A 185 -18.40 -19.32 18.99
CA GLU A 185 -19.86 -19.28 19.10
C GLU A 185 -20.37 -18.05 19.86
N SER A 186 -19.73 -17.69 20.97
CA SER A 186 -20.13 -16.54 21.80
C SER A 186 -20.04 -15.22 21.04
N PHE A 187 -18.91 -14.95 20.38
CA PHE A 187 -18.72 -13.71 19.62
C PHE A 187 -19.68 -13.66 18.41
N ILE A 188 -19.87 -14.79 17.73
CA ILE A 188 -20.75 -14.87 16.56
C ILE A 188 -22.21 -14.68 16.94
N GLN A 189 -22.69 -15.28 18.03
CA GLN A 189 -24.06 -15.08 18.52
C GLN A 189 -24.31 -13.62 18.90
N GLN A 190 -23.30 -12.95 19.46
CA GLN A 190 -23.42 -11.59 19.96
C GLN A 190 -23.29 -10.51 18.87
N TYR A 191 -22.31 -10.65 17.97
CA TYR A 191 -21.97 -9.61 16.99
C TYR A 191 -22.23 -10.01 15.54
N GLY A 192 -22.53 -11.28 15.28
CA GLY A 192 -22.76 -11.83 13.96
C GLY A 192 -21.47 -12.14 13.19
N PHE A 193 -21.56 -13.14 12.29
CA PHE A 193 -20.45 -13.57 11.44
C PHE A 193 -19.88 -12.45 10.55
N ARG A 194 -20.76 -11.57 10.04
CA ARG A 194 -20.32 -10.45 9.20
C ARG A 194 -19.33 -9.54 9.94
N THR A 195 -19.58 -9.25 11.21
CA THR A 195 -18.69 -8.43 12.04
C THR A 195 -17.35 -9.13 12.28
N ALA A 196 -17.39 -10.43 12.60
CA ALA A 196 -16.18 -11.24 12.74
C ALA A 196 -15.34 -11.24 11.45
N TYR A 197 -15.97 -11.46 10.30
CA TYR A 197 -15.30 -11.44 9.00
C TYR A 197 -14.67 -10.09 8.66
N HIS A 198 -15.38 -8.98 8.93
CA HIS A 198 -14.81 -7.64 8.74
C HIS A 198 -13.60 -7.38 9.65
N LEU A 199 -13.68 -7.75 10.93
CA LEU A 199 -12.54 -7.60 11.85
C LEU A 199 -11.33 -8.44 11.43
N HIS A 200 -11.55 -9.64 10.90
CA HIS A 200 -10.46 -10.46 10.36
C HIS A 200 -9.82 -9.80 9.12
N ASN A 201 -10.63 -9.29 8.19
CA ASN A 201 -10.09 -8.60 7.01
C ASN A 201 -9.33 -7.32 7.41
N ASP A 202 -9.84 -6.55 8.36
CA ASP A 202 -9.15 -5.39 8.93
C ASP A 202 -7.81 -5.80 9.56
N LEU A 203 -7.76 -6.93 10.26
CA LEU A 203 -6.54 -7.47 10.87
C LEU A 203 -5.51 -7.81 9.80
N MET A 204 -5.92 -8.54 8.76
CA MET A 204 -5.03 -8.91 7.65
C MET A 204 -4.52 -7.65 6.92
N HIS A 205 -5.39 -6.67 6.68
CA HIS A 205 -5.00 -5.39 6.09
C HIS A 205 -4.00 -4.64 6.98
N ALA A 206 -4.20 -4.64 8.30
CA ALA A 206 -3.30 -4.00 9.25
C ALA A 206 -1.91 -4.64 9.28
N PHE A 207 -1.78 -5.97 9.11
CA PHE A 207 -0.46 -6.60 8.97
C PHE A 207 0.28 -6.08 7.74
N TYR A 208 -0.38 -6.08 6.57
CA TYR A 208 0.25 -5.63 5.33
C TYR A 208 0.59 -4.13 5.36
N THR A 209 -0.30 -3.32 5.92
CA THR A 209 -0.07 -1.87 6.07
C THR A 209 1.10 -1.61 7.01
N THR A 210 1.16 -2.28 8.16
CA THR A 210 2.26 -2.12 9.13
C THR A 210 3.61 -2.53 8.53
N PHE A 211 3.62 -3.60 7.73
CA PHE A 211 4.82 -4.01 7.00
C PHE A 211 5.29 -2.91 6.04
N ASP A 212 4.40 -2.37 5.20
CA ASP A 212 4.75 -1.28 4.27
C ASP A 212 5.20 0.00 4.99
N ASP A 213 4.54 0.35 6.10
CA ASP A 213 4.88 1.53 6.89
C ASP A 213 6.28 1.42 7.51
N LEU A 214 6.69 0.21 7.92
CA LEU A 214 8.05 -0.04 8.41
C LEU A 214 9.09 0.11 7.30
N LEU A 215 8.82 -0.46 6.12
CA LEU A 215 9.73 -0.33 4.98
C LEU A 215 9.86 1.14 4.54
N ALA A 216 8.76 1.89 4.48
CA ALA A 216 8.79 3.34 4.18
C ALA A 216 9.64 4.15 5.16
N LYS A 217 9.74 3.69 6.41
CA LYS A 217 10.56 4.32 7.46
C LYS A 217 12.03 3.90 7.42
N GLY A 218 12.41 3.00 6.51
CA GLY A 218 13.78 2.51 6.42
C GLY A 218 14.07 1.24 7.24
N THR A 219 13.04 0.60 7.82
CA THR A 219 13.23 -0.62 8.60
C THR A 219 13.34 -1.84 7.68
N VAL A 220 14.43 -2.59 7.77
CA VAL A 220 14.64 -3.81 6.97
C VAL A 220 14.22 -5.06 7.77
N LEU A 221 13.35 -5.89 7.19
CA LEU A 221 12.79 -7.09 7.82
C LEU A 221 13.43 -8.36 7.23
N LYS A 222 14.66 -8.67 7.66
CA LYS A 222 15.49 -9.76 7.09
C LYS A 222 15.16 -11.17 7.60
N SER A 223 14.30 -11.31 8.60
CA SER A 223 14.02 -12.60 9.22
C SER A 223 12.54 -12.76 9.58
N ASP A 224 12.11 -14.02 9.71
CA ASP A 224 10.77 -14.35 10.19
C ASP A 224 10.50 -13.75 11.57
N GLN A 225 11.51 -13.80 12.45
CA GLN A 225 11.44 -13.21 13.79
C GLN A 225 11.16 -11.70 13.72
N ALA A 226 11.85 -10.97 12.83
CA ALA A 226 11.63 -9.54 12.68
C ALA A 226 10.19 -9.22 12.23
N ILE A 227 9.63 -10.00 11.30
CA ILE A 227 8.23 -9.84 10.88
C ILE A 227 7.28 -10.17 12.05
N GLN A 228 7.54 -11.24 12.80
CA GLN A 228 6.69 -11.60 13.94
C GLN A 228 6.68 -10.50 15.01
N GLU A 229 7.84 -10.01 15.42
CA GLU A 229 7.98 -9.04 16.51
C GLU A 229 7.54 -7.62 16.12
N GLN A 230 7.85 -7.19 14.89
CA GLN A 230 7.63 -5.80 14.48
C GLN A 230 6.33 -5.59 13.70
N VAL A 231 5.77 -6.65 13.11
CA VAL A 231 4.53 -6.57 12.33
C VAL A 231 3.39 -7.32 13.04
N LEU A 232 3.56 -8.62 13.28
CA LEU A 232 2.42 -9.45 13.72
C LEU A 232 2.03 -9.17 15.17
N ALA A 233 2.98 -9.28 16.11
CA ALA A 233 2.73 -9.09 17.53
C ALA A 233 2.06 -7.74 17.86
N PRO A 234 2.56 -6.57 17.41
CA PRO A 234 1.95 -5.30 17.75
C PRO A 234 0.53 -5.14 17.16
N VAL A 235 0.29 -5.62 15.94
CA VAL A 235 -1.04 -5.57 15.34
C VAL A 235 -2.01 -6.51 16.05
N LEU A 236 -1.58 -7.71 16.43
CA LEU A 236 -2.39 -8.66 17.19
C LEU A 236 -2.80 -8.10 18.56
N GLU A 237 -1.88 -7.47 19.29
CA GLU A 237 -2.19 -6.84 20.57
C GLU A 237 -3.21 -5.71 20.43
N GLN A 238 -3.09 -4.88 19.38
CA GLN A 238 -4.09 -3.85 19.09
C GLN A 238 -5.48 -4.44 18.80
N PHE A 239 -5.55 -5.51 18.01
CA PHE A 239 -6.82 -6.14 17.67
C PHE A 239 -7.43 -6.92 18.84
N LYS A 240 -6.60 -7.53 19.68
CA LYS A 240 -7.04 -8.15 20.94
C LYS A 240 -7.72 -7.10 21.82
N ALA A 241 -7.09 -5.96 22.03
CA ALA A 241 -7.70 -4.85 22.77
C ALA A 241 -9.00 -4.34 22.11
N LYS A 242 -9.05 -4.24 20.78
CA LYS A 242 -10.27 -3.83 20.03
C LYS A 242 -11.43 -4.82 20.23
N ILE A 243 -11.14 -6.12 20.24
CA ILE A 243 -12.14 -7.17 20.47
C ILE A 243 -12.60 -7.15 21.94
N ASP A 244 -11.67 -7.01 22.89
CA ASP A 244 -11.97 -6.96 24.32
C ASP A 244 -12.83 -5.74 24.68
N ALA A 245 -12.54 -4.57 24.10
CA ALA A 245 -13.34 -3.36 24.26
C ALA A 245 -14.79 -3.57 23.79
N LYS A 246 -14.98 -4.18 22.60
CA LYS A 246 -16.32 -4.52 22.10
C LYS A 246 -17.04 -5.48 23.05
N ALA A 247 -16.35 -6.51 23.54
CA ALA A 247 -16.91 -7.48 24.46
C ALA A 247 -17.41 -6.85 25.78
N GLY A 248 -16.73 -5.81 26.29
CA GLY A 248 -17.09 -5.11 27.51
C GLY A 248 -18.24 -4.10 27.37
N GLU A 249 -18.56 -3.63 26.17
CA GLU A 249 -19.68 -2.69 25.92
C GLU A 249 -21.06 -3.36 25.99
N SER A 250 -21.12 -4.68 26.11
CA SER A 250 -22.36 -5.47 26.10
C SER A 250 -22.75 -6.07 27.45
N THR A 251 -22.04 -5.72 28.52
CA THR A 251 -22.36 -6.07 29.92
C THR A 251 -22.86 -4.85 30.67
#